data_AF-A0A9Y3R3V4-F1
#
_entry.id   AF-A0A9Y3R3V4-F1
#
_cell.length_a   1.000
_cell.length_b   1.000
_cell.length_c   1.000
_cell.angle_alpha   90.00
_cell.angle_beta   90.00
_cell.angle_gamma   90.00
#
_symmetry.space_group_name_H-M   'P 1'
#
loop_
_entity.id
_entity.type
_entity.pdbx_description
1 polymer ?
#
loop_
_entity_poly.entity_id
_entity_poly.type
_entity_poly.pdbx_seq_one_letter_code
_entity_poly.pdbx_strand_id
1 'polypeptide(L)'
;MAQMKLRAKLTMEKVHLALETVGLTAEKNKLENDCREGASELRTTDQKCSRLEQRKVQLTDQCKGLLKRAKAICKMQPDQSLPEDLRNAFSKLPDTLDEVDAMLNEERSRAECFTGLSENVVDEYNRREQEIKQMEKELEEKSNALNAYRQNISEAKERWLNPLKHLVEQINEKFSAFFRSMQCAGEVDLHSENEVIAESQHTAEVEVSLCITFNHL
;
A
#
# COMPACT_ATOMS: atom_id res chain seq x y z
N MET A 1 -9.60 32.31 -119.20
CA MET A 1 -8.39 31.98 -118.40
C MET A 1 -8.23 32.81 -117.11
N ALA A 2 -8.47 34.14 -117.11
CA ALA A 2 -8.26 35.00 -115.93
C ALA A 2 -9.14 34.66 -114.71
N GLN A 3 -10.44 34.40 -114.91
CA GLN A 3 -11.36 33.97 -113.83
C GLN A 3 -10.94 32.67 -113.15
N MET A 4 -10.41 31.72 -113.93
CA MET A 4 -10.01 30.40 -113.42
C MET A 4 -8.74 30.52 -112.55
N LYS A 5 -7.78 31.38 -112.93
CA LYS A 5 -6.61 31.74 -112.10
C LYS A 5 -7.00 32.45 -110.81
N LEU A 6 -7.92 33.42 -110.87
CA LEU A 6 -8.41 34.13 -109.68
C LEU A 6 -9.10 33.18 -108.70
N ARG A 7 -9.95 32.28 -109.20
CA ARG A 7 -10.64 31.26 -108.39
C ARG A 7 -9.66 30.30 -107.74
N ALA A 8 -8.62 29.86 -108.46
CA ALA A 8 -7.57 29.02 -107.90
C ALA A 8 -6.79 29.74 -106.78
N LYS A 9 -6.44 31.02 -106.97
CA LYS A 9 -5.74 31.84 -105.96
C LYS A 9 -6.56 31.99 -104.68
N LEU A 10 -7.84 32.35 -104.80
CA LEU A 10 -8.78 32.45 -103.67
C LEU A 10 -8.96 31.10 -102.95
N THR A 11 -9.02 29.99 -103.68
CA THR A 11 -9.10 28.65 -103.06
C THR A 11 -7.83 28.33 -102.27
N MET A 12 -6.65 28.71 -102.79
CA MET A 12 -5.38 28.49 -102.12
C MET A 12 -5.26 29.34 -100.84
N GLU A 13 -5.64 30.62 -100.89
CA GLU A 13 -5.75 31.49 -99.70
C GLU A 13 -6.75 30.93 -98.68
N LYS A 14 -7.91 30.44 -99.13
CA LYS A 14 -8.91 29.83 -98.25
C LYS A 14 -8.36 28.58 -97.54
N VAL A 15 -7.61 27.73 -98.25
CA VAL A 15 -6.96 26.55 -97.67
C VAL A 15 -5.86 26.95 -96.69
N HIS A 16 -5.05 27.96 -97.02
CA HIS A 16 -4.03 28.49 -96.12
C HIS A 16 -4.65 29.02 -94.82
N LEU A 17 -5.66 29.88 -94.93
CA LEU A 17 -6.37 30.44 -93.77
C LEU A 17 -7.04 29.33 -92.94
N ALA A 18 -7.59 28.29 -93.58
CA ALA A 18 -8.16 27.15 -92.88
C ALA A 18 -7.10 26.35 -92.10
N LEU A 19 -5.93 26.10 -92.69
CA LEU A 19 -4.79 25.45 -92.03
C LEU A 19 -4.27 26.28 -90.85
N GLU A 20 -4.10 27.58 -91.05
CA GLU A 20 -3.68 28.53 -90.00
C GLU A 20 -4.70 28.57 -88.85
N THR A 21 -5.99 28.62 -89.16
CA THR A 21 -7.07 28.58 -88.16
C THR A 21 -7.05 27.27 -87.36
N VAL A 22 -6.83 26.13 -88.01
CA VAL A 22 -6.71 24.83 -87.33
C VAL A 22 -5.47 24.80 -86.42
N GLY A 23 -4.33 25.32 -86.90
CA GLY A 23 -3.10 25.42 -86.12
C GLY A 23 -3.27 26.26 -84.85
N LEU A 24 -3.82 27.47 -85.01
CA LEU A 24 -4.12 28.37 -83.88
C LEU A 24 -5.15 27.77 -82.92
N THR A 25 -6.13 27.02 -83.43
CA THR A 25 -7.12 26.34 -82.58
C THR A 25 -6.48 25.20 -81.78
N ALA A 26 -5.57 24.44 -82.38
CA ALA A 26 -4.85 23.38 -81.67
C ALA A 26 -3.93 23.96 -80.57
N GLU A 27 -3.23 25.06 -80.86
CA GLU A 27 -2.39 25.75 -79.88
C GLU A 27 -3.22 26.35 -78.75
N LYS A 28 -4.34 27.02 -79.07
CA LYS A 28 -5.31 27.52 -78.09
C LYS A 28 -5.80 26.39 -77.17
N ASN A 29 -6.25 25.27 -77.74
CA ASN A 29 -6.76 24.14 -76.97
C ASN A 29 -5.68 23.55 -76.05
N LYS A 30 -4.43 23.47 -76.52
CA LYS A 30 -3.29 23.02 -75.72
C LYS A 30 -3.07 23.95 -74.52
N LEU A 31 -2.97 25.27 -74.77
CA LEU A 31 -2.78 26.26 -73.70
C LEU A 31 -3.95 26.27 -72.70
N GLU A 32 -5.20 26.14 -73.18
CA GLU A 32 -6.37 26.02 -72.32
C GLU A 32 -6.36 24.74 -71.46
N ASN A 33 -5.83 23.64 -71.98
CA ASN A 33 -5.68 22.42 -71.20
C ASN A 33 -4.58 22.55 -70.14
N ASP A 34 -3.40 23.05 -70.52
CA ASP A 34 -2.27 23.27 -69.61
C ASP A 34 -2.66 24.24 -68.47
N CYS A 35 -3.38 25.33 -68.79
CA CYS A 35 -3.90 26.26 -67.79
C CYS A 35 -4.90 25.60 -66.82
N ARG A 36 -5.76 24.71 -67.34
CA ARG A 36 -6.77 24.00 -66.54
C ARG A 36 -6.13 22.98 -65.60
N GLU A 37 -5.14 22.23 -66.10
CA GLU A 37 -4.35 21.29 -65.32
C GLU A 37 -3.59 22.03 -64.21
N GLY A 38 -2.84 23.09 -64.55
CA GLY A 38 -2.15 23.91 -63.57
C GLY A 38 -3.07 24.53 -62.51
N ALA A 39 -4.26 25.00 -62.91
CA ALA A 39 -5.26 25.52 -61.96
C ALA A 39 -5.86 24.41 -61.07
N SER A 40 -5.93 23.17 -61.54
CA SER A 40 -6.34 22.01 -60.74
C SER A 40 -5.25 21.66 -59.71
N GLU A 41 -3.99 21.55 -60.17
CA GLU A 41 -2.85 21.24 -59.31
C GLU A 41 -2.64 22.29 -58.22
N LEU A 42 -2.72 23.58 -58.57
CA LEU A 42 -2.63 24.68 -57.61
C LEU A 42 -3.72 24.56 -56.54
N ARG A 43 -4.96 24.27 -56.93
CA ARG A 43 -6.07 24.05 -55.97
C ARG A 43 -5.80 22.87 -55.04
N THR A 44 -5.32 21.75 -55.56
CA THR A 44 -5.01 20.59 -54.70
C THR A 44 -3.86 20.87 -53.73
N THR A 45 -2.85 21.61 -54.18
CA THR A 45 -1.69 21.97 -53.35
C THR A 45 -2.08 22.98 -52.28
N ASP A 46 -2.87 24.00 -52.62
CA ASP A 46 -3.39 24.99 -51.68
C ASP A 46 -4.26 24.34 -50.59
N GLN A 47 -5.12 23.39 -50.96
CA GLN A 47 -5.87 22.59 -49.99
C GLN A 47 -4.97 21.79 -49.04
N LYS A 48 -3.88 21.19 -49.54
CA LYS A 48 -2.91 20.48 -48.70
C LYS A 48 -2.19 21.44 -47.75
N CYS A 49 -1.74 22.60 -48.25
CA CYS A 49 -1.09 23.63 -47.43
C CYS A 49 -2.03 24.13 -46.32
N SER A 50 -3.29 24.42 -46.65
CA SER A 50 -4.31 24.85 -45.68
C SER A 50 -4.54 23.79 -44.60
N ARG A 51 -4.62 22.51 -44.96
CA ARG A 51 -4.74 21.40 -43.99
C ARG A 51 -3.53 21.28 -43.07
N LEU A 52 -2.32 21.42 -43.61
CA LEU A 52 -1.09 21.37 -42.82
C LEU A 52 -1.01 22.55 -41.86
N GLU A 53 -1.38 23.76 -42.29
CA GLU A 53 -1.38 24.92 -41.41
C GLU A 53 -2.41 24.77 -40.28
N GLN A 54 -3.62 24.28 -40.58
CA GLN A 54 -4.60 23.95 -39.54
C GLN A 54 -4.05 22.92 -38.55
N ARG A 55 -3.39 21.86 -39.03
CA ARG A 55 -2.81 20.83 -38.16
C ARG A 55 -1.69 21.37 -37.28
N LYS A 56 -0.83 22.23 -37.82
CA LYS A 56 0.23 22.92 -37.09
C LYS A 56 -0.34 23.80 -35.99
N VAL A 57 -1.38 24.58 -36.28
CA VAL A 57 -2.06 25.42 -35.28
C VAL A 57 -2.65 24.55 -34.16
N GLN A 58 -3.36 23.48 -34.50
CA GLN A 58 -3.93 22.55 -33.52
C GLN A 58 -2.85 21.90 -32.63
N LEU A 59 -1.77 21.38 -33.22
CA LEU A 59 -0.67 20.78 -32.47
C LEU A 59 0.00 21.81 -31.55
N THR A 60 0.22 23.03 -32.04
CA THR A 60 0.81 24.10 -31.24
C THR A 60 -0.07 24.44 -30.03
N ASP A 61 -1.39 24.52 -30.21
CA ASP A 61 -2.33 24.78 -29.13
C ASP A 61 -2.34 23.62 -28.10
N GLN A 62 -2.33 22.38 -28.58
CA GLN A 62 -2.22 21.20 -27.73
C GLN A 62 -0.93 21.19 -26.90
N CYS A 63 0.23 21.48 -27.51
CA CYS A 63 1.50 21.57 -26.81
C CYS A 63 1.50 22.68 -25.76
N LYS A 64 0.93 23.86 -26.07
CA LYS A 64 0.78 24.96 -25.10
C LYS A 64 -0.12 24.55 -23.94
N GLY A 65 -1.23 23.88 -24.22
CA GLY A 65 -2.15 23.36 -23.19
C GLY A 65 -1.48 22.34 -22.28
N LEU A 66 -0.73 21.38 -22.85
CA LEU A 66 0.03 20.39 -22.10
C LEU A 66 1.09 21.04 -21.21
N LEU A 67 1.87 21.98 -21.75
CA LEU A 67 2.89 22.71 -20.98
C LEU A 67 2.27 23.50 -19.83
N LYS A 68 1.13 24.17 -20.06
CA LYS A 68 0.41 24.91 -19.00
C LYS A 68 -0.05 23.97 -17.88
N ARG A 69 -0.61 22.81 -18.23
CA ARG A 69 -1.01 21.79 -17.24
C ARG A 69 0.18 21.25 -16.48
N ALA A 70 1.25 20.89 -17.17
CA ALA A 70 2.48 20.38 -16.54
C ALA A 70 3.05 21.38 -15.52
N LYS A 71 3.13 22.67 -15.89
CA LYS A 71 3.57 23.73 -14.96
C LYS A 71 2.65 23.87 -13.75
N ALA A 72 1.34 23.81 -13.95
CA ALA A 72 0.37 23.89 -12.84
C ALA A 72 0.50 22.71 -11.88
N ILE A 73 0.65 21.48 -12.39
CA ILE A 73 0.88 20.27 -11.58
C ILE A 73 2.18 20.39 -10.79
N CYS A 74 3.23 20.89 -11.42
CA CYS A 74 4.52 21.13 -10.78
C CYS A 74 4.53 22.38 -9.88
N LYS A 75 3.39 23.07 -9.72
CA LYS A 75 3.24 24.34 -8.96
C LYS A 75 4.26 25.42 -9.37
N MET A 76 4.56 25.49 -10.67
CA MET A 76 5.52 26.42 -11.26
C MET A 76 4.84 27.67 -11.83
N GLN A 77 5.56 28.79 -11.80
CA GLN A 77 5.16 30.00 -12.52
C GLN A 77 5.41 29.85 -14.04
N PRO A 78 4.72 30.64 -14.89
CA PRO A 78 4.83 30.55 -16.35
C PRO A 78 6.27 30.69 -16.89
N ASP A 79 7.09 31.54 -16.27
CA ASP A 79 8.44 31.85 -16.76
C ASP A 79 9.55 31.21 -15.89
N GLN A 80 9.16 30.35 -14.96
CA GLN A 80 10.09 29.68 -14.06
C GLN A 80 10.74 28.48 -14.75
N SER A 81 12.06 28.38 -14.66
CA SER A 81 12.81 27.19 -15.06
C SER A 81 12.47 26.00 -14.18
N LEU A 82 12.55 24.79 -14.73
CA LEU A 82 12.29 23.57 -13.97
C LEU A 82 13.13 23.54 -12.68
N PRO A 83 12.51 23.36 -11.49
CA PRO A 83 13.22 23.18 -10.23
C PRO A 83 14.22 22.03 -10.29
N GLU A 84 15.33 22.13 -9.54
CA GLU A 84 16.41 21.15 -9.58
C GLU A 84 15.96 19.75 -9.16
N ASP A 85 15.09 19.65 -8.15
CA ASP A 85 14.53 18.38 -7.69
C ASP A 85 13.73 17.67 -8.78
N LEU A 86 12.91 18.41 -9.53
CA LEU A 86 12.14 17.88 -10.64
C LEU A 86 13.03 17.52 -11.83
N ARG A 87 14.09 18.32 -12.09
CA ARG A 87 15.08 18.03 -13.13
C ARG A 87 15.77 16.68 -12.86
N ASN A 88 16.21 16.47 -11.63
CA ASN A 88 16.85 15.24 -11.18
C ASN A 88 15.90 14.04 -11.13
N ALA A 89 14.60 14.27 -10.88
CA ALA A 89 13.59 13.22 -10.95
C ALA A 89 13.32 12.81 -12.40
N PHE A 90 13.11 13.79 -13.29
CA PHE A 90 12.83 13.54 -14.70
C PHE A 90 14.02 12.97 -15.46
N SER A 91 15.26 13.29 -15.06
CA SER A 91 16.46 12.68 -15.68
C SER A 91 16.60 11.18 -15.43
N LYS A 92 15.81 10.61 -14.52
CA LYS A 92 15.76 9.16 -14.27
C LYS A 92 14.67 8.46 -15.07
N LEU A 93 13.79 9.22 -15.73
CA LEU A 93 12.74 8.69 -16.57
C LEU A 93 13.25 8.50 -18.00
N PRO A 94 12.59 7.65 -18.80
CA PRO A 94 12.93 7.47 -20.20
C PRO A 94 12.65 8.72 -21.04
N ASP A 95 13.34 8.82 -22.19
CA ASP A 95 13.24 9.97 -23.11
C ASP A 95 12.01 9.91 -24.02
N THR A 96 11.30 8.77 -24.08
CA THR A 96 10.13 8.57 -24.95
C THR A 96 8.83 8.43 -24.16
N LEU A 97 7.74 9.02 -24.68
CA LEU A 97 6.42 8.91 -24.07
C LEU A 97 5.93 7.45 -24.00
N ASP A 98 6.21 6.66 -25.04
CA ASP A 98 5.81 5.26 -25.10
C ASP A 98 6.43 4.43 -23.97
N GLU A 99 7.71 4.67 -23.63
CA GLU A 99 8.37 3.99 -22.52
C GLU A 99 7.83 4.45 -21.17
N VAL A 100 7.52 5.74 -21.01
CA VAL A 100 6.87 6.26 -19.79
C VAL A 100 5.49 5.63 -19.58
N ASP A 101 4.69 5.52 -20.65
CA ASP A 101 3.38 4.87 -20.60
C ASP A 101 3.49 3.38 -20.30
N ALA A 102 4.51 2.69 -20.84
CA ALA A 102 4.79 1.29 -20.51
C ALA A 102 5.12 1.10 -19.03
N MET A 103 6.01 1.92 -18.46
CA MET A 103 6.34 1.90 -17.04
C MET A 103 5.12 2.21 -16.16
N LEU A 104 4.32 3.21 -16.55
CA LEU A 104 3.10 3.55 -15.83
C LEU A 104 2.10 2.39 -15.83
N ASN A 105 1.96 1.70 -16.96
CA ASN A 105 1.07 0.55 -17.06
C ASN A 105 1.58 -0.64 -16.25
N GLU A 106 2.88 -0.90 -16.26
CA GLU A 106 3.51 -1.93 -15.41
C GLU A 106 3.24 -1.66 -13.92
N GLU A 107 3.44 -0.41 -13.48
CA GLU A 107 3.18 -0.01 -12.09
C GLU A 107 1.69 -0.10 -11.72
N ARG A 108 0.79 0.25 -12.64
CA ARG A 108 -0.65 0.07 -12.45
C ARG A 108 -1.02 -1.40 -12.34
N SER A 109 -0.54 -2.25 -13.24
CA SER A 109 -0.78 -3.69 -13.17
C SER A 109 -0.23 -4.27 -11.87
N ARG A 110 0.95 -3.83 -11.42
CA ARG A 110 1.52 -4.24 -10.13
C ARG A 110 0.61 -3.82 -8.97
N ALA A 111 0.11 -2.59 -8.98
CA ALA A 111 -0.82 -2.08 -7.98
C ALA A 111 -2.15 -2.86 -7.97
N GLU A 112 -2.69 -3.19 -9.13
CA GLU A 112 -3.91 -4.00 -9.28
C GLU A 112 -3.72 -5.44 -8.83
N CYS A 113 -2.50 -5.99 -8.99
CA CYS A 113 -2.13 -7.30 -8.48
C CYS A 113 -2.02 -7.37 -6.96
N PHE A 114 -1.96 -6.24 -6.24
CA PHE A 114 -2.08 -6.24 -4.78
C PHE A 114 -3.51 -6.58 -4.37
N THR A 115 -3.81 -7.87 -4.36
CA THR A 115 -5.03 -8.40 -3.77
C THR A 115 -4.86 -8.45 -2.24
N GLY A 116 -5.77 -7.82 -1.49
CA GLY A 116 -5.74 -7.79 -0.02
C GLY A 116 -5.55 -6.41 0.63
N LEU A 117 -5.36 -5.35 -0.15
CA LEU A 117 -5.51 -3.97 0.33
C LEU A 117 -7.01 -3.64 0.49
N SER A 118 -7.64 -4.18 1.53
CA SER A 118 -8.94 -3.69 1.98
C SER A 118 -8.73 -2.73 3.14
N GLU A 119 -9.47 -1.62 3.14
CA GLU A 119 -9.47 -0.64 4.24
C GLU A 119 -9.69 -1.33 5.60
N ASN A 120 -10.49 -2.40 5.59
CA ASN A 120 -10.76 -3.29 6.72
C ASN A 120 -9.51 -3.92 7.36
N VAL A 121 -8.41 -4.12 6.63
CA VAL A 121 -7.17 -4.72 7.21
C VAL A 121 -6.53 -3.76 8.21
N VAL A 122 -6.53 -2.46 7.91
CA VAL A 122 -5.99 -1.44 8.81
C VAL A 122 -6.87 -1.32 10.05
N ASP A 123 -8.18 -1.30 9.87
CA ASP A 123 -9.14 -1.26 10.98
C ASP A 123 -9.06 -2.52 11.86
N GLU A 124 -8.94 -3.69 11.24
CA GLU A 124 -8.80 -4.95 11.97
C GLU A 124 -7.46 -5.02 12.73
N TYR A 125 -6.37 -4.55 12.12
CA TYR A 125 -5.08 -4.44 12.79
C TYR A 125 -5.19 -3.54 14.04
N ASN A 126 -5.73 -2.33 13.87
CA ASN A 126 -5.90 -1.38 14.97
C ASN A 126 -6.79 -1.93 16.08
N ARG A 127 -7.88 -2.61 15.72
CA ARG A 127 -8.77 -3.27 16.69
C ARG A 127 -8.05 -4.37 17.45
N ARG A 128 -7.35 -5.26 16.75
CA ARG A 128 -6.59 -6.36 17.38
C ARG A 128 -5.49 -5.83 18.29
N GLU A 129 -4.81 -4.74 17.91
CA GLU A 129 -3.80 -4.10 18.75
C GLU A 129 -4.40 -3.61 20.08
N GLN A 130 -5.59 -3.00 20.03
CA GLN A 130 -6.31 -2.57 21.24
C GLN A 130 -6.78 -3.75 22.09
N GLU A 131 -7.33 -4.80 21.47
CA GLU A 131 -7.77 -6.02 22.15
C GLU A 131 -6.59 -6.71 22.87
N ILE A 132 -5.43 -6.81 22.21
CA ILE A 132 -4.21 -7.37 22.81
C ILE A 132 -3.79 -6.56 24.03
N LYS A 133 -3.69 -5.23 23.91
CA LYS A 133 -3.31 -4.36 25.03
C LYS A 133 -4.27 -4.49 26.22
N GLN A 134 -5.56 -4.62 25.95
CA GLN A 134 -6.57 -4.80 27.01
C GLN A 134 -6.42 -6.17 27.70
N MET A 135 -6.23 -7.24 26.92
CA MET A 135 -6.01 -8.57 27.48
C MET A 135 -4.71 -8.68 28.27
N GLU A 136 -3.63 -8.05 27.80
CA GLU A 136 -2.35 -7.99 28.52
C GLU A 136 -2.51 -7.30 29.87
N LYS A 137 -3.23 -6.18 29.90
CA LYS A 137 -3.54 -5.46 31.14
C LYS A 137 -4.38 -6.30 32.10
N GLU A 138 -5.42 -6.96 31.61
CA GLU A 138 -6.25 -7.85 32.44
C GLU A 138 -5.44 -9.02 33.00
N LEU A 139 -4.55 -9.60 32.19
CA LEU A 139 -3.65 -10.67 32.63
C LEU A 139 -2.71 -10.20 33.74
N GLU A 140 -2.13 -9.01 33.59
CA GLU A 140 -1.27 -8.39 34.60
C GLU A 140 -2.03 -8.15 35.91
N GLU A 141 -3.23 -7.57 35.85
CA GLU A 141 -4.08 -7.33 37.02
C GLU A 141 -4.44 -8.63 37.75
N LYS A 142 -4.82 -9.68 37.01
CA LYS A 142 -5.14 -11.00 37.58
C LYS A 142 -3.92 -11.69 38.19
N SER A 143 -2.76 -11.59 37.55
CA SER A 143 -1.49 -12.12 38.06
C SER A 143 -1.09 -11.44 39.36
N ASN A 144 -1.18 -10.11 39.41
CA ASN A 144 -0.89 -9.32 40.60
C ASN A 144 -1.85 -9.68 41.75
N ALA A 145 -3.14 -9.81 41.46
CA ALA A 145 -4.13 -10.24 42.45
C ALA A 145 -3.84 -11.65 42.98
N LEU A 146 -3.50 -12.60 42.11
CA LEU A 146 -3.14 -13.97 42.50
C LEU A 146 -1.92 -13.98 43.43
N ASN A 147 -0.88 -13.21 43.10
CA ASN A 147 0.31 -13.10 43.94
C ASN A 147 -0.01 -12.48 45.31
N ALA A 148 -0.86 -11.45 45.35
CA ALA A 148 -1.33 -10.86 46.60
C ALA A 148 -2.13 -11.87 47.45
N TYR A 149 -3.01 -12.67 46.84
CA TYR A 149 -3.73 -13.73 47.56
C TYR A 149 -2.78 -14.79 48.12
N ARG A 150 -1.79 -15.24 47.35
CA ARG A 150 -0.78 -16.21 47.81
C ARG A 150 0.00 -15.67 49.01
N GLN A 151 0.42 -14.41 48.95
CA GLN A 151 1.09 -13.76 50.06
C GLN A 151 0.19 -13.67 51.30
N ASN A 152 -1.05 -13.21 51.15
CA ASN A 152 -2.00 -13.12 52.25
C ASN A 152 -2.27 -14.49 52.91
N ILE A 153 -2.35 -15.56 52.12
CA ILE A 153 -2.51 -16.93 52.64
C ILE A 153 -1.27 -17.35 53.43
N SER A 154 -0.07 -17.08 52.92
CA SER A 154 1.19 -17.39 53.63
C SER A 154 1.28 -16.65 54.96
N GLU A 155 1.00 -15.35 54.95
CA GLU A 155 1.01 -14.52 56.17
C GLU A 155 -0.05 -14.98 57.17
N ALA A 156 -1.24 -15.34 56.71
CA ALA A 156 -2.28 -15.91 57.56
C ALA A 156 -1.84 -17.26 58.15
N LYS A 157 -1.23 -18.14 57.35
CA LYS A 157 -0.69 -19.45 57.78
C LYS A 157 0.31 -19.27 58.91
N GLU A 158 1.30 -18.40 58.72
CA GLU A 158 2.32 -18.13 59.74
C GLU A 158 1.70 -17.55 61.03
N ARG A 159 0.70 -16.65 60.88
CA ARG A 159 0.04 -15.99 62.02
C ARG A 159 -0.64 -16.97 62.97
N TRP A 160 -1.26 -18.05 62.49
CA TRP A 160 -1.90 -19.04 63.37
C TRP A 160 -1.00 -20.24 63.69
N LEU A 161 -0.11 -20.64 62.77
CA LEU A 161 0.77 -21.79 62.98
C LEU A 161 1.82 -21.54 64.06
N ASN A 162 2.36 -20.31 64.14
CA ASN A 162 3.37 -19.97 65.15
C ASN A 162 2.82 -20.04 66.59
N PRO A 163 1.65 -19.43 66.92
CA PRO A 163 1.02 -19.64 68.23
C PRO A 163 0.68 -21.10 68.51
N LEU A 164 0.23 -21.86 67.51
CA LEU A 164 -0.09 -23.27 67.67
C LEU A 164 1.14 -24.11 68.02
N LYS A 165 2.27 -23.91 67.32
CA LYS A 165 3.56 -24.53 67.63
C LYS A 165 3.96 -24.26 69.08
N HIS A 166 3.86 -23.00 69.51
CA HIS A 166 4.19 -22.61 70.88
C HIS A 166 3.28 -23.29 71.92
N LEU A 167 1.97 -23.38 71.64
CA LEU A 167 1.02 -24.06 72.51
C LEU A 167 1.33 -25.56 72.62
N VAL A 168 1.61 -26.22 71.50
CA VAL A 168 1.95 -27.65 71.50
C VAL A 168 3.25 -27.90 72.26
N GLU A 169 4.25 -27.04 72.12
CA GLU A 169 5.50 -27.12 72.87
C GLU A 169 5.26 -27.00 74.40
N GLN A 170 4.44 -26.05 74.85
CA GLN A 170 4.05 -25.94 76.26
C GLN A 170 3.28 -27.16 76.76
N ILE A 171 2.42 -27.75 75.92
CA ILE A 171 1.69 -28.98 76.25
C ILE A 171 2.67 -30.14 76.36
N ASN A 172 3.59 -30.28 75.40
CA ASN A 172 4.61 -31.32 75.39
C ASN A 172 5.45 -31.28 76.67
N GLU A 173 5.95 -30.11 77.07
CA GLU A 173 6.73 -29.96 78.31
C GLU A 173 5.99 -30.48 79.55
N LYS A 174 4.71 -30.10 79.71
CA LYS A 174 3.87 -30.53 80.83
C LYS A 174 3.55 -32.02 80.75
N PHE A 175 3.26 -32.52 79.56
CA PHE A 175 2.92 -33.92 79.30
C PHE A 175 4.13 -34.81 79.59
N SER A 176 5.30 -34.49 79.03
CA SER A 176 6.54 -35.21 79.33
C SER A 176 6.87 -35.18 80.82
N ALA A 177 6.68 -34.06 81.51
CA ALA A 177 6.91 -33.97 82.96
C ALA A 177 5.97 -34.89 83.76
N PHE A 178 4.69 -34.93 83.39
CA PHE A 178 3.71 -35.83 84.02
C PHE A 178 4.07 -37.30 83.79
N PHE A 179 4.39 -37.71 82.56
CA PHE A 179 4.74 -39.11 82.28
C PHE A 179 6.07 -39.53 82.92
N ARG A 180 7.05 -38.63 83.02
CA ARG A 180 8.29 -38.88 83.79
C ARG A 180 7.99 -39.25 85.25
N SER A 181 6.98 -38.62 85.88
CA SER A 181 6.59 -38.94 87.26
C SER A 181 6.00 -40.36 87.40
N MET A 182 5.46 -40.92 86.31
CA MET A 182 4.96 -42.30 86.21
C MET A 182 5.99 -43.28 85.64
N GLN A 183 7.28 -42.90 85.62
CA GLN A 183 8.39 -43.71 85.05
C GLN A 183 8.22 -44.04 83.55
N CYS A 184 7.48 -43.21 82.81
CA CYS A 184 7.29 -43.34 81.35
C CYS A 184 7.82 -42.09 80.63
N ALA A 185 8.01 -42.17 79.32
CA ALA A 185 8.26 -41.01 78.46
C ALA A 185 7.00 -40.70 77.65
N GLY A 186 6.56 -39.45 77.63
CA GLY A 186 5.44 -38.98 76.81
C GLY A 186 5.87 -37.79 75.98
N GLU A 187 5.50 -37.76 74.70
CA GLU A 187 5.80 -36.71 73.74
C GLU A 187 4.54 -36.33 72.95
N VAL A 188 4.36 -35.03 72.76
CA VAL A 188 3.32 -34.43 71.93
C VAL A 188 4.04 -33.64 70.85
N ASP A 189 3.75 -33.93 69.58
CA ASP A 189 4.38 -33.26 68.44
C ASP A 189 3.34 -32.71 67.46
N LEU A 190 3.73 -31.66 66.74
CA LEU A 190 2.90 -31.00 65.72
C LEU A 190 3.48 -31.26 64.32
N HIS A 191 2.80 -32.09 63.55
CA HIS A 191 3.13 -32.33 62.15
C HIS A 191 2.38 -31.33 61.27
N SER A 192 3.13 -30.63 60.43
CA SER A 192 2.58 -29.83 59.35
C SER A 192 3.31 -30.21 58.07
N GLU A 193 2.57 -30.58 57.02
CA GLU A 193 3.16 -30.75 55.70
C GLU A 193 3.72 -29.42 55.22
N ASN A 194 5.05 -29.34 55.21
CA ASN A 194 5.78 -28.28 54.56
C ASN A 194 6.14 -28.75 53.15
N GLU A 195 5.49 -28.10 52.19
CA GLU A 195 5.93 -27.84 50.82
C GLU A 195 5.53 -28.80 49.70
N VAL A 196 4.90 -28.15 48.70
CA VAL A 196 4.77 -28.49 47.28
C VAL A 196 3.81 -29.63 46.89
N ILE A 197 2.51 -29.34 46.85
CA ILE A 197 1.66 -29.96 45.82
C ILE A 197 1.03 -28.86 44.97
N ALA A 198 1.54 -28.82 43.74
CA ALA A 198 0.99 -28.12 42.61
C ALA A 198 -0.52 -28.37 42.49
N GLU A 199 -1.27 -27.31 42.19
CA GLU A 199 -2.54 -27.36 41.48
C GLU A 199 -3.45 -28.54 41.85
N SER A 200 -4.13 -28.53 43.00
CA SER A 200 -5.52 -29.06 43.15
C SER A 200 -6.08 -29.17 44.58
N GLN A 201 -5.31 -29.01 45.67
CA GLN A 201 -5.85 -29.18 47.03
C GLN A 201 -5.57 -27.96 47.91
N HIS A 202 -6.63 -27.24 48.29
CA HIS A 202 -6.60 -26.03 49.12
C HIS A 202 -6.73 -26.31 50.63
N THR A 203 -6.43 -27.52 51.07
CA THR A 203 -6.52 -27.89 52.49
C THR A 203 -5.13 -27.98 53.09
N ALA A 204 -4.80 -27.03 53.98
CA ALA A 204 -3.67 -27.18 54.89
C ALA A 204 -4.08 -28.17 55.98
N GLU A 205 -3.50 -29.36 55.96
CA GLU A 205 -3.69 -30.36 57.00
C GLU A 205 -2.60 -30.20 58.06
N VAL A 206 -3.01 -30.16 59.32
CA VAL A 206 -2.11 -30.10 60.48
C VAL A 206 -2.56 -31.16 61.46
N GLU A 207 -1.62 -32.01 61.85
CA GLU A 207 -1.86 -33.17 62.71
C GLU A 207 -1.08 -32.99 64.04
N VAL A 208 -1.76 -33.26 65.15
CA VAL A 208 -1.13 -33.33 66.48
C VAL A 208 -1.03 -34.80 66.84
N SER A 209 0.19 -35.28 67.05
CA SER A 209 0.47 -36.69 67.37
C SER A 209 0.90 -36.82 68.82
N LEU A 210 0.42 -37.87 69.48
CA LEU A 210 0.75 -38.19 70.87
C LEU A 210 1.46 -39.55 70.93
N CYS A 211 2.68 -39.56 71.47
CA CYS A 211 3.46 -40.77 71.68
C CYS A 211 3.72 -41.00 73.17
N ILE A 212 3.49 -42.22 73.66
CA ILE A 212 3.83 -42.63 75.03
C ILE A 212 4.67 -43.89 74.95
N THR A 213 5.87 -43.85 75.54
CA THR A 213 6.79 -44.96 75.65
C THR A 213 6.91 -45.36 77.12
N PHE A 214 6.58 -46.62 77.43
CA PHE A 214 6.75 -47.18 78.76
C PHE A 214 8.19 -47.68 78.89
N ASN A 215 8.91 -47.22 79.91
CA ASN A 215 10.22 -47.81 80.22
C ASN A 215 9.95 -49.20 80.82
N HIS A 216 10.36 -50.25 80.11
CA HIS A 216 10.41 -51.58 80.70
C HIS A 216 11.39 -51.56 81.89
N LEU A 217 10.91 -52.05 83.04
CA LEU A 217 11.74 -52.50 84.16
C LEU A 217 12.81 -53.50 83.68
#